data_AF-A0A2W4ZHS6-F1
#
_entry.id   AF-A0A2W4ZHS6-F1
#
_cell.length_a   1.000
_cell.length_b   1.000
_cell.length_c   1.000
_cell.angle_alpha   90.00
_cell.angle_beta   90.00
_cell.angle_gamma   90.00
#
_symmetry.space_group_name_H-M   'P 1'
#
loop_
_entity.id
_entity.type
_entity.pdbx_description
1 polymer ?
#
loop_
_entity_poly.entity_id
_entity_poly.type
_entity_poly.pdbx_seq_one_letter_code
_entity_poly.pdbx_strand_id
1 'polypeptide(L)'
;MGKLDYNKFLEKMTQSSASKILKLLPAKAPAMMKEFSDIFLQNVSEEDLKQITPDVMAKTLESHWDLFKAKKKNKPSIRIYTPSKDKDGYTLGRTVIDIVQDDMAFLVDSVVAEIVRHGQLIQTLIHPTIHVEFAKGGEPKKFIKDYQDGVTRYSMTHIELRSAITDAQI
;
A
#
# COMPACT_ATOMS: atom_id res chain seq x y z
N MET A 1 35.22 17.34 5.96
CA MET A 1 33.84 16.92 6.31
C MET A 1 32.89 17.88 5.59
N GLY A 2 32.40 17.50 4.41
CA GLY A 2 31.55 18.38 3.58
C GLY A 2 30.17 18.53 4.23
N LYS A 3 29.73 19.79 4.47
CA LYS A 3 28.37 20.06 4.94
C LYS A 3 27.39 19.43 3.95
N LEU A 4 26.47 18.62 4.46
CA LEU A 4 25.37 18.07 3.68
C LEU A 4 24.64 19.27 3.02
N ASP A 5 24.65 19.33 1.69
CA ASP A 5 23.95 20.37 0.96
C ASP A 5 22.45 20.15 1.13
N TYR A 6 21.88 20.91 2.07
CA TYR A 6 20.48 20.85 2.45
C TYR A 6 19.56 21.09 1.25
N ASN A 7 19.94 21.96 0.31
CA ASN A 7 19.16 22.21 -0.89
C ASN A 7 19.21 21.01 -1.84
N LYS A 8 20.37 20.37 -2.00
CA LYS A 8 20.50 19.13 -2.78
C LYS A 8 19.78 17.93 -2.15
N PHE A 9 19.72 17.89 -0.82
CA PHE A 9 18.92 16.92 -0.07
C PHE A 9 17.42 17.16 -0.27
N LEU A 10 16.96 18.41 -0.16
CA LEU A 10 15.57 18.80 -0.43
C LEU A 10 15.18 18.61 -1.90
N GLU A 11 16.08 18.85 -2.86
CA GLU A 11 15.88 18.53 -4.29
C GLU A 11 15.74 17.03 -4.52
N LYS A 12 16.59 16.19 -3.91
CA LYS A 12 16.40 14.73 -3.93
C LYS A 12 15.08 14.31 -3.29
N MET A 13 14.69 14.94 -2.20
CA MET A 13 13.44 14.64 -1.49
C MET A 13 12.20 15.10 -2.26
N THR A 14 12.30 16.18 -3.06
CA THR A 14 11.24 16.64 -3.97
C THR A 14 11.21 15.88 -5.30
N GLN A 15 12.32 15.24 -5.68
CA GLN A 15 12.43 14.37 -6.86
C GLN A 15 12.12 12.89 -6.59
N SER A 16 12.04 12.47 -5.32
CA SER A 16 11.78 11.08 -4.96
C SER A 16 10.42 10.62 -5.50
N SER A 17 10.34 9.34 -5.85
CA SER A 17 9.10 8.71 -6.32
C SER A 17 7.97 8.93 -5.32
N ALA A 18 8.26 8.79 -4.02
CA ALA A 18 7.33 9.05 -2.92
C ALA A 18 6.74 10.47 -2.92
N SER A 19 7.57 11.51 -3.11
CA SER A 19 7.09 12.90 -3.10
C SER A 19 6.12 13.19 -4.24
N LYS A 20 6.36 12.61 -5.43
CA LYS A 20 5.44 12.70 -6.57
C LYS A 20 4.11 12.02 -6.26
N ILE A 21 4.16 10.83 -5.67
CA ILE A 21 2.97 10.05 -5.29
C ILE A 21 2.12 10.79 -4.26
N LEU A 22 2.74 11.36 -3.22
CA LEU A 22 2.01 12.11 -2.17
C LEU A 22 1.27 13.34 -2.71
N LYS A 23 1.75 13.95 -3.80
CA LYS A 23 1.06 15.08 -4.48
C LYS A 23 -0.17 14.65 -5.27
N LEU A 24 -0.27 13.37 -5.61
CA LEU A 24 -1.39 12.80 -6.37
C LEU A 24 -2.51 12.28 -5.46
N LEU A 25 -2.31 12.26 -4.15
CA LEU A 25 -3.38 11.97 -3.20
C LEU A 25 -4.55 12.95 -3.38
N PRO A 26 -5.79 12.53 -3.07
CA PRO A 26 -6.95 13.40 -3.18
C PRO A 26 -6.74 14.74 -2.45
N ALA A 27 -7.11 15.86 -3.08
CA ALA A 27 -6.89 17.20 -2.51
C ALA A 27 -7.50 17.37 -1.10
N LYS A 28 -8.62 16.67 -0.84
CA LYS A 28 -9.33 16.64 0.45
C LYS A 28 -8.99 15.41 1.31
N ALA A 29 -7.88 14.72 1.04
CA ALA A 29 -7.45 13.58 1.83
C ALA A 29 -7.29 13.98 3.31
N PRO A 30 -7.88 13.21 4.26
CA PRO A 30 -7.70 13.45 5.68
C PRO A 30 -6.22 13.44 6.06
N ALA A 31 -5.85 14.20 7.10
CA ALA A 31 -4.46 14.24 7.59
C ALA A 31 -3.91 12.84 7.89
N MET A 32 -4.76 11.98 8.47
CA MET A 32 -4.42 10.60 8.82
C MET A 32 -4.14 9.72 7.59
N MET A 33 -4.81 9.98 6.46
CA MET A 33 -4.52 9.28 5.20
C MET A 33 -3.16 9.70 4.64
N LYS A 34 -2.80 10.97 4.77
CA LYS A 34 -1.49 11.49 4.33
C LYS A 34 -0.36 10.90 5.18
N GLU A 35 -0.57 10.81 6.50
CA GLU A 35 0.36 10.16 7.42
C GLU A 35 0.52 8.66 7.10
N PHE A 36 -0.59 7.94 6.94
CA PHE A 36 -0.59 6.55 6.47
C PHE A 36 0.20 6.39 5.17
N SER A 37 -0.07 7.25 4.18
CA SER A 37 0.56 7.18 2.87
C SER A 37 2.07 7.41 2.94
N ASP A 38 2.51 8.37 3.75
CA ASP A 38 3.92 8.63 3.96
C ASP A 38 4.62 7.42 4.61
N ILE A 39 4.04 6.85 5.67
CA ILE A 39 4.57 5.65 6.34
C ILE A 39 4.57 4.42 5.42
N PHE A 40 3.52 4.24 4.60
CA PHE A 40 3.47 3.16 3.61
C PHE A 40 4.63 3.28 2.62
N LEU A 41 4.83 4.45 2.00
CA LEU A 41 5.86 4.67 1.00
C LEU A 41 7.28 4.55 1.59
N GLN A 42 7.48 4.94 2.85
CA GLN A 42 8.74 4.73 3.56
C GLN A 42 9.10 3.25 3.80
N ASN A 43 8.12 2.35 3.69
CA ASN A 43 8.28 0.90 3.83
C ASN A 43 8.26 0.16 2.47
N VAL A 44 8.23 0.90 1.36
CA VAL A 44 8.43 0.35 0.00
C VAL A 44 9.82 0.76 -0.48
N SER A 45 10.53 -0.16 -1.13
CA SER A 45 11.86 0.17 -1.66
C SER A 45 11.76 1.20 -2.79
N GLU A 46 12.77 2.06 -2.93
CA GLU A 46 12.80 3.02 -4.05
C GLU A 46 12.87 2.32 -5.42
N GLU A 47 13.37 1.08 -5.46
CA GLU A 47 13.39 0.27 -6.67
C GLU A 47 11.96 -0.14 -7.06
N ASP A 48 11.19 -0.68 -6.13
CA ASP A 48 9.78 -1.04 -6.37
C ASP A 48 8.93 0.18 -6.72
N LEU A 49 9.14 1.32 -6.03
CA LEU A 49 8.45 2.57 -6.33
C LEU A 49 8.72 3.09 -7.74
N LYS A 50 9.87 2.77 -8.34
CA LYS A 50 10.19 3.15 -9.73
C LYS A 50 9.54 2.22 -10.75
N GLN A 51 9.17 1.00 -10.36
CA GLN A 51 8.46 0.07 -11.25
C GLN A 51 6.97 0.38 -11.36
N ILE A 52 6.43 1.13 -10.41
CA ILE A 52 5.01 1.50 -10.34
C ILE A 52 4.86 2.97 -10.70
N THR A 53 3.92 3.30 -11.59
CA THR A 53 3.70 4.71 -11.93
C THR A 53 3.15 5.47 -10.72
N PRO A 54 3.49 6.76 -10.55
CA PRO A 54 3.01 7.53 -9.41
C PRO A 54 1.49 7.55 -9.26
N ASP A 55 0.74 7.64 -10.37
CA ASP A 55 -0.73 7.60 -10.38
C ASP A 55 -1.29 6.27 -9.88
N VAL A 56 -0.70 5.14 -10.31
CA VAL A 56 -1.11 3.80 -9.85
C VAL A 56 -0.85 3.67 -8.36
N MET A 57 0.35 4.05 -7.88
CA MET A 57 0.65 3.96 -6.45
C MET A 57 -0.27 4.88 -5.61
N ALA A 58 -0.61 6.08 -6.09
CA ALA A 58 -1.57 6.94 -5.40
C ALA A 58 -2.95 6.25 -5.25
N LYS A 59 -3.41 5.56 -6.30
CA LYS A 59 -4.65 4.76 -6.25
C LYS A 59 -4.52 3.52 -5.37
N THR A 60 -3.37 2.88 -5.32
CA THR A 60 -3.07 1.79 -4.38
C THR A 60 -3.17 2.26 -2.94
N LEU A 61 -2.64 3.46 -2.63
CA LEU A 61 -2.76 4.06 -1.29
C LEU A 61 -4.20 4.38 -0.91
N GLU A 62 -5.01 4.91 -1.84
CA GLU A 62 -6.46 5.09 -1.63
C GLU A 62 -7.15 3.75 -1.31
N SER A 63 -6.88 2.71 -2.09
CA SER A 63 -7.45 1.36 -1.90
C SER A 63 -7.08 0.77 -0.53
N HIS A 64 -5.81 0.82 -0.14
CA HIS A 64 -5.36 0.31 1.16
C HIS A 64 -5.91 1.11 2.33
N TRP A 65 -6.02 2.44 2.19
CA TRP A 65 -6.63 3.29 3.20
C TRP A 65 -8.11 2.92 3.42
N ASP A 66 -8.86 2.68 2.35
CA ASP A 66 -10.26 2.27 2.44
C ASP A 66 -10.42 0.87 3.05
N LEU A 67 -9.56 -0.09 2.66
CA LEU A 67 -9.51 -1.42 3.27
C LEU A 67 -9.16 -1.37 4.76
N PHE A 68 -8.19 -0.54 5.14
CA PHE A 68 -7.81 -0.36 6.54
C PHE A 68 -8.97 0.17 7.39
N LYS A 69 -9.69 1.20 6.92
CA LYS A 69 -10.88 1.73 7.62
C LYS A 69 -12.02 0.71 7.71
N ALA A 70 -12.20 -0.11 6.69
CA ALA A 70 -13.26 -1.12 6.65
C ALA A 70 -12.91 -2.39 7.44
N LYS A 71 -11.65 -2.54 7.89
CA LYS A 71 -11.17 -3.78 8.48
C LYS A 71 -11.89 -4.14 9.77
N LYS A 72 -12.33 -5.39 9.82
CA LYS A 72 -12.83 -6.03 11.03
C LYS A 72 -11.68 -6.69 11.79
N LYS A 73 -11.78 -6.66 13.12
CA LYS A 73 -10.80 -7.32 14.01
C LYS A 73 -10.64 -8.80 13.61
N ASN A 74 -9.40 -9.27 13.55
CA ASN A 74 -9.03 -10.66 13.23
C ASN A 74 -9.53 -11.19 11.87
N LYS A 75 -9.93 -10.32 10.93
CA LYS A 75 -10.27 -10.70 9.55
C LYS A 75 -9.44 -9.90 8.55
N PRO A 76 -8.89 -10.52 7.49
CA PRO A 76 -8.29 -9.76 6.41
C PRO A 76 -9.38 -8.95 5.70
N SER A 77 -8.99 -7.78 5.18
CA SER A 77 -9.80 -7.02 4.23
C SER A 77 -9.13 -7.12 2.89
N ILE A 78 -9.86 -7.63 1.90
CA ILE A 78 -9.32 -7.99 0.60
C ILE A 78 -10.16 -7.30 -0.47
N ARG A 79 -9.48 -6.76 -1.48
CA ARG A 79 -10.10 -6.25 -2.70
C ARG A 79 -9.43 -6.91 -3.91
N ILE A 80 -10.23 -7.60 -4.73
CA ILE A 80 -9.79 -8.21 -5.99
C ILE A 80 -10.54 -7.52 -7.11
N TYR A 81 -9.82 -6.90 -8.04
CA TYR A 81 -10.43 -6.08 -9.09
C TYR A 81 -9.50 -5.89 -10.28
N THR A 82 -10.07 -5.66 -11.45
CA THR A 82 -9.33 -5.19 -12.63
C THR A 82 -9.60 -3.71 -12.79
N PRO A 83 -8.62 -2.81 -12.56
CA PRO A 83 -8.85 -1.37 -12.58
C PRO A 83 -9.41 -0.88 -13.91
N SER A 84 -10.44 -0.05 -13.84
CA SER A 84 -11.06 0.61 -14.99
C SER A 84 -11.20 2.11 -14.78
N LYS A 85 -11.13 2.88 -15.87
CA LYS A 85 -11.20 4.35 -15.78
C LYS A 85 -12.50 4.83 -15.11
N ASP A 86 -13.62 4.15 -15.37
CA ASP A 86 -14.93 4.58 -14.88
C ASP A 86 -15.16 4.25 -13.40
N LYS A 87 -14.66 3.11 -12.92
CA LYS A 87 -14.85 2.68 -11.52
C LYS A 87 -13.74 3.15 -10.59
N ASP A 88 -12.51 3.15 -11.08
CA ASP A 88 -11.30 3.32 -10.26
C ASP A 88 -10.53 4.60 -10.61
N GLY A 89 -10.85 5.23 -11.73
CA GLY A 89 -10.13 6.41 -12.22
C GLY A 89 -8.80 6.10 -12.92
N TYR A 90 -8.43 4.82 -13.05
CA TYR A 90 -7.21 4.38 -13.73
C TYR A 90 -7.39 3.01 -14.39
N THR A 91 -6.47 2.61 -15.26
CA THR A 91 -6.46 1.28 -15.88
C THR A 91 -5.05 0.69 -15.82
N LEU A 92 -4.98 -0.63 -15.66
CA LEU A 92 -3.72 -1.38 -15.58
C LEU A 92 -3.70 -2.62 -16.50
N GLY A 93 -4.84 -2.98 -17.10
CA GLY A 93 -4.97 -4.15 -17.98
C GLY A 93 -4.75 -5.51 -17.31
N ARG A 94 -4.69 -5.55 -15.97
CA ARG A 94 -4.44 -6.74 -15.16
C ARG A 94 -5.22 -6.67 -13.85
N THR A 95 -5.40 -7.81 -13.20
CA THR A 95 -6.07 -7.85 -11.90
C THR A 95 -5.12 -7.45 -10.78
N VAL A 96 -5.65 -6.67 -9.86
CA VAL A 96 -5.04 -6.23 -8.61
C VAL A 96 -5.70 -6.95 -7.45
N ILE A 97 -4.88 -7.40 -6.50
CA ILE A 97 -5.29 -7.96 -5.22
C ILE A 97 -4.65 -7.10 -4.12
N ASP A 98 -5.47 -6.31 -3.44
CA ASP A 98 -5.07 -5.52 -2.27
C ASP A 98 -5.53 -6.23 -0.99
N ILE A 99 -4.63 -6.39 -0.02
CA ILE A 99 -4.88 -7.10 1.23
C ILE A 99 -4.39 -6.27 2.41
N VAL A 100 -5.28 -6.04 3.37
CA VAL A 100 -4.95 -5.43 4.67
C VAL A 100 -5.30 -6.40 5.79
N GLN A 101 -4.30 -6.78 6.58
CA GLN A 101 -4.49 -7.75 7.66
C GLN A 101 -3.49 -7.53 8.80
N ASP A 102 -3.76 -8.14 9.95
CA ASP A 102 -2.82 -8.13 11.07
C ASP A 102 -1.57 -8.92 10.65
N ASP A 103 -0.37 -8.38 10.91
CA ASP A 103 0.87 -9.00 10.45
C ASP A 103 1.22 -10.26 11.27
N MET A 104 1.60 -11.34 10.59
CA MET A 104 2.01 -12.60 11.19
C MET A 104 2.97 -13.37 10.27
N ALA A 105 3.64 -14.38 10.82
CA ALA A 105 4.58 -15.20 10.06
C ALA A 105 3.90 -15.89 8.85
N PHE A 106 4.65 -16.02 7.75
CA PHE A 106 4.27 -16.76 6.53
C PHE A 106 3.07 -16.21 5.73
N LEU A 107 2.57 -15.00 6.02
CA LEU A 107 1.44 -14.43 5.29
C LEU A 107 1.70 -14.30 3.79
N VAL A 108 2.82 -13.67 3.42
CA VAL A 108 3.16 -13.42 2.02
C VAL A 108 3.30 -14.74 1.27
N ASP A 109 4.03 -15.69 1.83
CA ASP A 109 4.24 -17.02 1.23
C ASP A 109 2.92 -17.76 1.02
N SER A 110 2.00 -17.67 1.98
CA SER A 110 0.67 -18.29 1.89
C SER A 110 -0.17 -17.67 0.78
N VAL A 111 -0.17 -16.34 0.67
CA VAL A 111 -0.90 -15.63 -0.40
C VAL A 111 -0.30 -15.97 -1.77
N VAL A 112 1.02 -15.98 -1.90
CA VAL A 112 1.70 -16.36 -3.14
C VAL A 112 1.38 -17.80 -3.53
N ALA A 113 1.45 -18.74 -2.58
CA ALA A 113 1.12 -20.14 -2.81
C ALA A 113 -0.32 -20.30 -3.30
N GLU A 114 -1.27 -19.56 -2.72
CA GLU A 114 -2.68 -19.61 -3.12
C GLU A 114 -2.91 -19.06 -4.54
N ILE A 115 -2.26 -17.94 -4.88
CA ILE A 115 -2.33 -17.38 -6.24
C ILE A 115 -1.76 -18.34 -7.27
N VAL A 116 -0.61 -18.96 -6.97
CA VAL A 116 0.03 -19.96 -7.84
C VAL A 116 -0.83 -21.23 -7.95
N ARG A 117 -1.49 -21.65 -6.87
CA ARG A 117 -2.42 -22.80 -6.87
C ARG A 117 -3.59 -22.59 -7.83
N HIS A 118 -4.01 -21.34 -8.03
CA HIS A 118 -5.02 -20.94 -9.02
C HIS A 118 -4.46 -20.73 -10.44
N GLY A 119 -3.21 -21.12 -10.70
CA GLY A 119 -2.55 -21.02 -12.01
C GLY A 119 -2.26 -19.59 -12.44
N GLN A 120 -2.29 -18.62 -11.52
CA GLN A 120 -2.04 -17.22 -11.82
C GLN A 120 -0.56 -16.88 -11.64
N LEU A 121 -0.06 -15.98 -12.48
CA LEU A 121 1.29 -15.44 -12.38
C LEU A 121 1.26 -14.06 -11.75
N ILE A 122 2.16 -13.81 -10.81
CA ILE A 122 2.34 -12.51 -10.16
C ILE A 122 3.31 -11.67 -11.02
N GLN A 123 2.90 -10.45 -11.34
CA GLN A 123 3.70 -9.47 -12.06
C GLN A 123 4.38 -8.49 -11.11
N THR A 124 3.67 -8.09 -10.04
CA THR A 124 4.15 -7.14 -9.04
C THR A 124 3.66 -7.61 -7.67
N LEU A 125 4.53 -7.56 -6.65
CA LEU A 125 4.16 -7.77 -5.25
C LEU A 125 4.94 -6.77 -4.40
N ILE A 126 4.21 -5.93 -3.68
CA ILE A 126 4.78 -5.11 -2.60
C ILE A 126 4.05 -5.42 -1.30
N HIS A 127 4.80 -5.44 -0.21
CA HIS A 127 4.27 -5.78 1.11
C HIS A 127 4.94 -4.91 2.18
N PRO A 128 4.63 -3.61 2.23
CA PRO A 128 4.99 -2.81 3.38
C PRO A 128 4.27 -3.31 4.64
N THR A 129 4.99 -3.30 5.76
CA THR A 129 4.38 -3.43 7.08
C THR A 129 4.32 -2.08 7.75
N ILE A 130 3.19 -1.76 8.39
CA ILE A 130 3.01 -0.50 9.11
C ILE A 130 2.56 -0.76 10.55
N HIS A 131 2.90 0.16 11.45
CA HIS A 131 2.50 0.08 12.85
C HIS A 131 1.46 1.17 13.15
N VAL A 132 0.45 0.83 13.94
CA VAL A 132 -0.64 1.74 14.28
C VAL A 132 -0.84 1.79 15.78
N GLU A 133 -0.78 3.00 16.32
CA GLU A 133 -1.25 3.29 17.67
C GLU A 133 -2.75 3.58 17.61
N PHE A 134 -3.54 2.89 18.42
CA PHE A 134 -4.97 3.15 18.56
C PHE A 134 -5.26 3.94 19.84
N ALA A 135 -6.21 4.85 19.75
CA ALA A 135 -6.77 5.47 20.94
C ALA A 135 -7.70 4.50 21.69
N LYS A 136 -8.10 4.86 22.91
CA LYS A 136 -8.91 4.00 23.78
C LYS A 136 -10.26 3.61 23.16
N GLY A 137 -10.80 4.43 22.25
CA GLY A 137 -12.07 4.15 21.55
C GLY A 137 -11.93 3.20 20.35
N GLY A 138 -10.70 2.80 19.99
CA GLY A 138 -10.43 1.92 18.86
C GLY A 138 -10.21 2.64 17.53
N GLU A 139 -10.25 3.99 17.52
CA GLU A 139 -9.86 4.80 16.38
C GLU A 139 -8.33 4.85 16.20
N PRO A 140 -7.81 4.87 14.96
CA PRO A 140 -6.39 5.05 14.72
C PRO A 140 -5.98 6.43 15.24
N LYS A 141 -4.88 6.48 15.98
CA LYS A 141 -4.32 7.72 16.52
C LYS A 141 -3.10 8.17 15.74
N LYS A 142 -2.24 7.23 15.35
CA LYS A 142 -0.95 7.51 14.70
C LYS A 142 -0.46 6.31 13.87
N PHE A 143 0.21 6.60 12.76
CA PHE A 143 0.96 5.62 11.98
C PHE A 143 2.45 5.75 12.25
N ILE A 144 3.11 4.62 12.42
CA ILE A 144 4.51 4.56 12.85
C ILE A 144 5.25 3.60 11.93
N LYS A 145 6.46 4.01 11.54
CA LYS A 145 7.33 3.21 10.69
C LYS A 145 7.86 2.00 11.47
N ASP A 146 8.53 2.27 12.58
CA ASP A 146 9.21 1.25 13.37
C ASP A 146 8.32 0.74 14.50
N TYR A 147 8.56 -0.51 14.91
CA TYR A 147 7.86 -1.13 16.03
C TYR A 147 8.06 -0.33 17.33
N GLN A 148 6.98 -0.17 18.07
CA GLN A 148 6.98 0.41 19.42
C GLN A 148 6.02 -0.41 20.30
N ASP A 149 6.26 -0.45 21.60
CA ASP A 149 5.37 -1.19 22.50
C ASP A 149 3.94 -0.61 22.48
N GLY A 150 2.95 -1.50 22.41
CA GLY A 150 1.53 -1.13 22.42
C GLY A 150 0.93 -0.76 21.06
N VAL A 151 1.68 -0.89 19.96
CA VAL A 151 1.16 -0.70 18.60
C VAL A 151 0.70 -2.02 17.98
N THR A 152 -0.23 -1.96 17.03
CA THR A 152 -0.60 -3.10 16.19
C THR A 152 0.15 -3.02 14.86
N ARG A 153 0.76 -4.13 14.44
CA ARG A 153 1.43 -4.24 13.14
C ARG A 153 0.45 -4.78 12.09
N TYR A 154 0.42 -4.12 10.93
CA TYR A 154 -0.39 -4.51 9.79
C TYR A 154 0.49 -4.87 8.60
N SER A 155 0.06 -5.92 7.91
CA SER A 155 0.50 -6.33 6.58
C SER A 155 -0.37 -5.61 5.54
N MET A 156 0.27 -4.86 4.64
CA MET A 156 -0.38 -4.11 3.56
C MET A 156 0.14 -4.63 2.23
N THR A 157 -0.51 -5.65 1.67
CA THR A 157 0.00 -6.35 0.48
C THR A 157 -0.76 -5.90 -0.76
N HIS A 158 -0.02 -5.40 -1.74
CA HIS A 158 -0.51 -5.09 -3.07
C HIS A 158 0.11 -6.07 -4.07
N ILE A 159 -0.75 -6.75 -4.82
CA ILE A 159 -0.34 -7.72 -5.83
C ILE A 159 -0.99 -7.36 -7.15
N GLU A 160 -0.19 -7.34 -8.21
CA GLU A 160 -0.67 -7.30 -9.58
C GLU A 160 -0.44 -8.66 -10.23
N LEU A 161 -1.49 -9.25 -10.79
CA LEU A 161 -1.36 -10.45 -11.62
C LEU A 161 -0.82 -10.07 -13.00
N ARG A 162 -0.30 -11.04 -13.75
CA ARG A 162 0.20 -10.82 -15.11
C ARG A 162 -0.91 -10.59 -16.13
N SER A 163 -2.15 -10.97 -15.80
CA SER A 163 -3.31 -10.85 -16.68
C SER A 163 -4.55 -10.49 -15.87
N ALA A 164 -5.57 -9.96 -16.55
CA ALA A 164 -6.88 -9.78 -15.95
C ALA A 164 -7.58 -11.13 -15.81
N ILE A 165 -8.23 -11.35 -14.67
CA ILE A 165 -9.14 -12.47 -14.43
C ILE A 165 -10.58 -11.97 -14.48
N THR A 166 -11.50 -12.88 -14.78
CA THR A 166 -12.94 -12.62 -14.80
C THR A 166 -13.56 -12.83 -13.43
N ASP A 167 -14.76 -12.29 -13.20
CA ASP A 167 -15.51 -12.49 -11.95
C ASP A 167 -15.75 -13.98 -11.62
N ALA A 168 -15.76 -14.85 -12.63
CA ALA A 168 -15.89 -16.30 -12.44
C ALA A 168 -14.63 -16.99 -11.89
N GLN A 169 -13.50 -16.27 -11.83
CA GLN A 169 -12.20 -16.76 -11.35
C GLN A 169 -11.81 -16.17 -9.98
N ILE A 170 -12.63 -15.27 -9.43
CA ILE A 170 -12.51 -14.70 -8.09
C ILE A 170 -13.23 -15.62 -7.09
#